data_AF-A0A0K9H3Y5-F1
#
_entry.id   AF-A0A0K9H3Y5-F1
#
_cell.length_a   1.000
_cell.length_b   1.000
_cell.length_c   1.000
_cell.angle_alpha   90.00
_cell.angle_beta   90.00
_cell.angle_gamma   90.00
#
_symmetry.space_group_name_H-M   'P 1'
#
loop_
_entity.id
_entity.type
_entity.pdbx_description
1 polymer ?
#
loop_
_entity_poly.entity_id
_entity_poly.type
_entity_poly.pdbx_seq_one_letter_code
_entity_poly.pdbx_strand_id
1 'polypeptide(L)'
;MWMKKSFVIISIALSVLLSGCSAETNLSPAADQLDAALEQLIDQMEQLEEKESLTENDQKIIFAELNHFQEAITDFEKTKAPFFLRKIQKLTIEELQKREQVLLIIKQKAKKGTATQEDVRIIQNTLSDDFKISLFDK
;
A
#
# COMPACT_ATOMS: atom_id res chain seq x y z
N MET A 1 -11.18 -22.09 -23.33
CA MET A 1 -11.65 -20.86 -23.99
C MET A 1 -12.17 -19.94 -22.89
N TRP A 2 -11.25 -19.35 -22.12
CA TRP A 2 -10.95 -17.90 -22.13
C TRP A 2 -12.20 -17.02 -22.03
N MET A 3 -12.51 -16.59 -20.80
CA MET A 3 -13.09 -15.26 -20.59
C MET A 3 -12.11 -14.48 -19.72
N LYS A 4 -11.39 -13.58 -20.38
CA LYS A 4 -10.66 -12.48 -19.76
C LYS A 4 -11.64 -11.30 -19.61
N LYS A 5 -11.26 -10.39 -18.71
CA LYS A 5 -11.63 -8.96 -18.65
C LYS A 5 -12.96 -8.64 -17.96
N SER A 6 -12.85 -8.35 -16.67
CA SER A 6 -13.66 -7.33 -16.00
C SER A 6 -12.80 -6.64 -14.94
N PHE A 7 -11.75 -5.96 -15.40
CA PHE A 7 -11.17 -4.83 -14.68
C PHE A 7 -11.58 -3.58 -15.47
N VAL A 8 -11.69 -2.45 -14.80
CA VAL A 8 -12.25 -1.16 -15.25
C VAL A 8 -13.73 -1.00 -14.86
N ILE A 9 -13.95 -0.34 -13.71
CA ILE A 9 -14.75 0.89 -13.55
C ILE A 9 -14.73 1.23 -12.04
N ILE A 10 -13.67 1.91 -11.57
CA ILE A 10 -13.70 2.76 -10.35
C ILE A 10 -12.75 3.95 -10.61
N SER A 11 -13.08 4.83 -11.56
CA SER A 11 -12.32 6.08 -11.78
C SER A 11 -13.23 7.31 -11.96
N ILE A 12 -14.48 7.25 -11.48
CA ILE A 12 -15.46 8.35 -11.66
C ILE A 12 -15.87 9.00 -10.32
N ALA A 13 -15.21 8.67 -9.21
CA ALA A 13 -15.46 9.35 -7.93
C ALA A 13 -14.56 10.58 -7.67
N LEU A 14 -13.51 10.83 -8.48
CA LEU A 14 -12.55 11.93 -8.24
C LEU A 14 -12.92 13.28 -8.87
N SER A 15 -13.94 13.38 -9.73
CA SER A 15 -14.22 14.60 -10.48
C SER A 15 -15.04 15.66 -9.73
N VAL A 16 -15.60 15.35 -8.56
CA VAL A 16 -16.47 16.29 -7.81
C VAL A 16 -15.73 17.06 -6.71
N LEU A 17 -14.48 16.72 -6.38
CA LEU A 17 -13.66 17.46 -5.41
C LEU A 17 -12.75 18.54 -6.03
N LEU A 18 -12.68 18.64 -7.36
CA LEU A 18 -11.75 19.52 -8.08
C LEU A 18 -12.29 20.91 -8.45
N SER A 19 -13.47 21.32 -7.96
CA SER A 19 -14.02 22.65 -8.21
C SER A 19 -14.07 23.56 -6.97
N GLY A 20 -13.09 23.41 -6.05
CA GLY A 20 -12.97 24.31 -4.91
C GLY A 20 -11.57 24.37 -4.29
N CYS A 21 -10.85 25.47 -4.58
CA CYS A 21 -9.64 25.97 -3.91
C CYS A 21 -8.31 25.24 -4.16
N SER A 22 -7.58 25.76 -5.15
CA SER A 22 -6.14 25.67 -5.33
C SER A 22 -5.38 26.11 -4.06
N ALA A 23 -5.12 25.16 -3.20
CA ALA A 23 -3.94 25.15 -2.36
C ALA A 23 -3.31 23.78 -2.62
N GLU A 24 -2.36 23.72 -3.55
CA GLU A 24 -1.52 22.54 -3.73
C GLU A 24 -0.70 22.37 -2.45
N THR A 25 -1.24 21.56 -1.55
CA THR A 25 -0.52 21.18 -0.34
C THR A 25 0.43 20.08 -0.75
N ASN A 26 1.69 20.13 -0.29
CA ASN A 26 2.69 19.10 -0.57
C ASN A 26 2.25 17.68 -0.12
N LEU A 27 1.12 17.57 0.59
CA LEU A 27 0.50 16.33 1.02
C LEU A 27 -0.07 15.51 -0.14
N SER A 28 -0.63 16.13 -1.19
CA SER A 28 -1.25 15.36 -2.29
C SER A 28 -0.22 14.47 -3.00
N PRO A 29 0.95 14.96 -3.43
CA PRO A 29 1.95 14.12 -4.08
C PRO A 29 2.46 12.99 -3.18
N ALA A 30 2.62 13.23 -1.87
CA ALA A 30 3.07 12.20 -0.94
C ALA A 30 1.98 11.13 -0.67
N ALA A 31 0.70 11.54 -0.68
CA ALA A 31 -0.43 10.61 -0.61
C ALA A 31 -0.50 9.75 -1.87
N ASP A 32 -0.36 10.36 -3.05
CA ASP A 32 -0.35 9.66 -4.34
C ASP A 32 0.81 8.65 -4.43
N GLN A 33 1.99 9.00 -3.90
CA GLN A 33 3.13 8.09 -3.81
C GLN A 33 2.87 6.91 -2.86
N LEU A 34 2.25 7.17 -1.70
CA LEU A 34 1.89 6.11 -0.76
C LEU A 34 0.86 5.15 -1.35
N ASP A 35 -0.13 5.69 -2.06
CA ASP A 35 -1.16 4.90 -2.74
C ASP A 35 -0.55 4.03 -3.85
N ALA A 36 0.29 4.63 -4.71
CA ALA A 36 0.99 3.89 -5.76
C ALA A 36 1.91 2.78 -5.21
N ALA A 37 2.61 3.05 -4.10
CA ALA A 37 3.45 2.05 -3.45
C ALA A 37 2.64 0.90 -2.85
N LEU A 38 1.45 1.19 -2.32
CA LEU A 38 0.52 0.19 -1.81
C LEU A 38 -0.04 -0.68 -2.94
N GLU A 39 -0.53 -0.05 -4.02
CA GLU A 39 -1.04 -0.76 -5.20
C GLU A 39 0.04 -1.67 -5.80
N GLN A 40 1.26 -1.15 -5.99
CA GLN A 40 2.37 -1.93 -6.51
C GLN A 40 2.71 -3.12 -5.60
N LEU A 41 2.74 -2.92 -4.28
CA LEU A 41 2.99 -4.00 -3.33
C LEU A 41 1.91 -5.08 -3.43
N ILE A 42 0.63 -4.70 -3.48
CA ILE A 42 -0.49 -5.64 -3.62
C ILE A 42 -0.38 -6.41 -4.93
N ASP A 43 -0.21 -5.73 -6.06
CA ASP A 43 -0.09 -6.32 -7.39
C ASP A 43 1.06 -7.34 -7.46
N GLN A 44 2.20 -7.03 -6.85
CA GLN A 44 3.32 -7.95 -6.79
C GLN A 44 3.01 -9.16 -5.90
N MET A 45 2.34 -8.97 -4.75
CA MET A 45 1.98 -10.10 -3.89
C MET A 45 0.96 -11.03 -4.56
N GLU A 46 -0.01 -10.49 -5.30
CA GLU A 46 -0.96 -11.29 -6.10
C GLU A 46 -0.21 -12.16 -7.13
N GLN A 47 0.76 -11.60 -7.84
CA GLN A 47 1.58 -12.37 -8.79
C GLN A 47 2.44 -13.45 -8.14
N LEU A 48 2.85 -13.24 -6.88
CA LEU A 48 3.63 -14.23 -6.13
C LEU A 48 2.77 -15.32 -5.51
N GLU A 49 1.53 -15.02 -5.13
CA GLU A 49 0.59 -15.97 -4.56
C GLU A 49 0.20 -17.08 -5.56
N GLU A 50 0.16 -16.77 -6.85
CA GLU A 50 -0.11 -17.76 -7.91
C GLU A 50 1.00 -18.82 -8.07
N LYS A 51 2.17 -18.63 -7.44
CA LYS A 51 3.32 -19.54 -7.57
C LYS A 51 3.26 -20.67 -6.54
N GLU A 52 3.61 -21.89 -6.94
CA GLU A 52 3.71 -23.02 -6.02
C GLU A 52 4.83 -22.85 -4.97
N SER A 53 5.91 -22.13 -5.32
CA SER A 53 7.05 -21.89 -4.43
C SER A 53 7.74 -20.55 -4.75
N LEU A 54 8.42 -19.99 -3.76
CA LEU A 54 9.14 -18.73 -3.89
C LEU A 54 10.61 -18.98 -4.21
N THR A 55 11.07 -18.42 -5.33
CA THR A 55 12.48 -18.40 -5.72
C THR A 55 13.24 -17.30 -4.97
N GLU A 56 14.57 -17.32 -5.03
CA GLU A 56 15.40 -16.22 -4.50
C GLU A 56 15.04 -14.86 -5.13
N ASN A 57 14.64 -14.86 -6.40
CA ASN A 57 14.21 -13.62 -7.06
C ASN A 57 12.88 -13.11 -6.49
N ASP A 58 11.95 -14.01 -6.18
CA ASP A 58 10.67 -13.63 -5.55
C ASP A 58 10.89 -13.04 -4.15
N GLN A 59 11.84 -13.58 -3.40
CA GLN A 59 12.24 -13.04 -2.08
C GLN A 59 12.81 -11.61 -2.21
N LYS A 60 13.58 -11.34 -3.28
CA LYS A 60 14.07 -9.98 -3.58
C LYS A 60 12.95 -9.02 -3.92
N ILE A 61 11.94 -9.48 -4.67
CA ILE A 61 10.73 -8.69 -4.97
C ILE A 61 10.01 -8.34 -3.68
N ILE A 62 9.68 -9.33 -2.82
CA ILE A 62 9.01 -9.09 -1.53
C ILE A 62 9.79 -8.06 -0.70
N PHE A 63 11.11 -8.22 -0.60
CA PHE A 63 11.95 -7.30 0.15
C PHE A 63 11.92 -5.87 -0.44
N ALA A 64 12.05 -5.74 -1.75
CA ALA A 64 12.08 -4.46 -2.43
C ALA A 64 10.75 -3.71 -2.30
N GLU A 65 9.63 -4.39 -2.51
CA GLU A 65 8.30 -3.78 -2.42
C GLU A 65 7.93 -3.38 -1.00
N LEU A 66 8.22 -4.22 0.01
CA LEU A 66 8.03 -3.84 1.41
C LEU A 66 8.94 -2.67 1.82
N ASN A 67 10.13 -2.56 1.24
CA ASN A 67 11.02 -1.44 1.50
C ASN A 67 10.51 -0.15 0.86
N HIS A 68 10.06 -0.21 -0.41
CA HIS A 68 9.45 0.91 -1.11
C HIS A 68 8.23 1.42 -0.34
N PHE A 69 7.33 0.52 0.06
CA PHE A 69 6.14 0.89 0.83
C PHE A 69 6.49 1.60 2.14
N GLN A 70 7.49 1.10 2.88
CA GLN A 70 7.95 1.75 4.13
C GLN A 70 8.56 3.15 3.88
N GLU A 71 9.29 3.32 2.78
CA GLU A 71 9.82 4.63 2.37
C GLU A 71 8.69 5.60 2.06
N ALA A 72 7.65 5.16 1.34
CA ALA A 72 6.48 5.99 1.04
C ALA A 72 5.70 6.40 2.31
N ILE A 73 5.55 5.50 3.30
CA ILE A 73 4.97 5.84 4.61
C ILE A 73 5.78 6.94 5.29
N THR A 74 7.11 6.78 5.29
CA THR A 74 8.03 7.73 5.93
C THR A 74 7.96 9.11 5.28
N ASP A 75 7.88 9.16 3.95
CA ASP A 75 7.77 10.41 3.20
C ASP A 75 6.40 11.08 3.40
N PHE A 76 5.33 10.29 3.45
CA PHE A 76 4.00 10.77 3.82
C PHE A 76 3.96 11.34 5.24
N GLU A 77 4.62 10.71 6.21
CA GLU A 77 4.72 11.20 7.60
C GLU A 77 5.47 12.53 7.70
N LYS A 78 6.59 12.67 6.99
CA LYS A 78 7.41 13.89 7.01
C LYS A 78 6.75 15.07 6.30
N THR A 79 5.79 14.79 5.44
CA THR A 79 5.13 15.81 4.62
C THR A 79 4.22 16.69 5.47
N LYS A 80 4.37 18.02 5.33
CA LYS A 80 3.55 18.97 6.11
C LYS A 80 2.12 18.98 5.61
N ALA A 81 1.19 18.46 6.43
CA ALA A 81 -0.23 18.62 6.20
C ALA A 81 -0.75 20.00 6.70
N PRO A 82 -1.71 20.61 5.97
CA PRO A 82 -2.54 21.68 6.49
C PRO A 82 -3.24 21.29 7.78
N PHE A 83 -3.53 22.26 8.65
CA PHE A 83 -4.14 22.00 9.95
C PHE A 83 -5.39 21.11 9.90
N PHE A 84 -6.26 21.32 8.90
CA PHE A 84 -7.50 20.55 8.72
C PHE A 84 -7.27 19.08 8.31
N LEU A 85 -6.11 18.73 7.73
CA LEU A 85 -5.75 17.36 7.35
C LEU A 85 -4.79 16.67 8.32
N ARG A 86 -4.17 17.39 9.26
CA ARG A 86 -3.21 16.80 10.22
C ARG A 86 -3.78 15.64 11.01
N LYS A 87 -5.06 15.72 11.40
CA LYS A 87 -5.72 14.62 12.13
C LYS A 87 -5.88 13.38 11.26
N ILE A 88 -6.28 13.56 10.01
CA ILE A 88 -6.44 12.47 9.04
C ILE A 88 -5.07 11.82 8.78
N GLN A 89 -4.06 12.62 8.44
CA GLN A 89 -2.69 12.16 8.23
C GLN A 89 -2.18 11.35 9.43
N LYS A 90 -2.38 11.87 10.66
CA LYS A 90 -1.98 11.17 11.88
C LYS A 90 -2.68 9.81 12.04
N LEU A 91 -4.00 9.74 11.83
CA LEU A 91 -4.75 8.49 11.91
C LEU A 91 -4.28 7.47 10.87
N THR A 92 -4.02 7.93 9.64
CA THR A 92 -3.46 7.09 8.58
C THR A 92 -2.10 6.51 8.98
N ILE A 93 -1.20 7.32 9.51
CA ILE A 93 0.14 6.87 9.97
C ILE A 93 0.02 5.89 11.13
N GLU A 94 -0.80 6.19 12.15
CA GLU A 94 -1.01 5.29 13.29
C GLU A 94 -1.54 3.93 12.84
N GLU A 95 -2.42 3.90 11.83
CA GLU A 95 -2.97 2.65 11.30
C GLU A 95 -1.94 1.86 10.48
N LEU A 96 -1.11 2.54 9.69
CA LEU A 96 -0.01 1.93 8.96
C LEU A 96 1.07 1.36 9.90
N GLN A 97 1.40 2.08 10.98
CA GLN A 97 2.38 1.66 11.97
C GLN A 97 1.96 0.40 12.74
N LYS A 98 0.65 0.20 13.00
CA LYS A 98 0.15 -1.04 13.63
C LYS A 98 0.48 -2.28 12.79
N ARG A 99 0.48 -2.13 11.46
CA ARG A 99 0.74 -3.20 10.49
C ARG A 99 2.23 -3.40 10.24
N GLU A 100 3.01 -2.35 10.42
CA GLU A 100 4.44 -2.31 10.12
C GLU A 100 5.22 -3.44 10.83
N GLN A 101 4.84 -3.83 12.05
CA GLN A 101 5.55 -4.90 12.77
C GLN A 101 5.47 -6.25 12.04
N VAL A 102 4.28 -6.61 11.52
CA VAL A 102 4.08 -7.85 10.77
C VAL A 102 4.87 -7.79 9.47
N LEU A 103 4.76 -6.68 8.75
CA LEU A 103 5.46 -6.47 7.48
C LEU A 103 6.98 -6.45 7.66
N LEU A 104 7.50 -5.89 8.75
CA LEU A 104 8.93 -5.89 9.08
C LEU A 104 9.47 -7.30 9.29
N ILE A 105 8.74 -8.17 9.99
CA ILE A 105 9.14 -9.56 10.19
C ILE A 105 9.27 -10.26 8.84
N ILE A 106 8.27 -10.09 7.97
CA ILE A 106 8.27 -10.71 6.64
C ILE A 106 9.38 -10.13 5.77
N LYS A 107 9.61 -8.80 5.82
CA LYS A 107 10.75 -8.15 5.14
C LYS A 107 12.09 -8.77 5.56
N GLN A 108 12.28 -9.07 6.85
CA GLN A 108 13.50 -9.73 7.32
C GLN A 108 13.60 -11.19 6.87
N LYS A 109 12.48 -11.92 6.80
CA LYS A 109 12.46 -13.28 6.22
C LYS A 109 12.83 -13.24 4.74
N ALA A 110 12.25 -12.31 3.97
CA ALA A 110 12.55 -12.10 2.56
C ALA A 110 14.02 -11.79 2.31
N LYS A 111 14.59 -10.86 3.11
CA LYS A 111 16.03 -10.54 3.08
C LYS A 111 16.93 -11.75 3.32
N LYS A 112 16.49 -12.70 4.15
CA LYS A 112 17.23 -13.94 4.48
C LYS A 112 16.93 -15.10 3.53
N GLY A 113 16.02 -14.92 2.57
CA GLY A 113 15.57 -15.98 1.66
C GLY A 113 14.69 -17.03 2.34
N THR A 114 14.03 -16.69 3.45
CA THR A 114 13.19 -17.62 4.23
C THR A 114 11.72 -17.20 4.29
N ALA A 115 11.26 -16.27 3.43
CA ALA A 115 9.84 -16.00 3.32
C ALA A 115 9.12 -17.17 2.64
N THR A 116 7.86 -17.38 2.96
CA THR A 116 7.03 -18.46 2.43
C THR A 116 5.80 -17.90 1.72
N GLN A 117 5.07 -18.75 0.99
CA GLN A 117 3.78 -18.35 0.42
C GLN A 117 2.77 -17.90 1.48
N GLU A 118 2.86 -18.43 2.70
CA GLU A 118 2.04 -17.95 3.80
C GLU A 118 2.38 -16.51 4.19
N ASP A 119 3.65 -16.11 4.10
CA ASP A 119 4.03 -14.71 4.33
C ASP A 119 3.44 -13.78 3.26
N VAL A 120 3.36 -14.21 2.00
CA VAL A 120 2.71 -13.45 0.92
C VAL A 120 1.23 -13.20 1.25
N ARG A 121 0.51 -14.24 1.68
CA ARG A 121 -0.89 -14.12 2.12
C ARG A 121 -1.05 -13.23 3.33
N ILE A 122 -0.14 -13.31 4.30
CA ILE A 122 -0.16 -12.43 5.48
C ILE A 122 0.00 -10.97 5.05
N ILE A 123 0.89 -10.66 4.08
CA ILE A 123 1.00 -9.30 3.54
C ILE A 123 -0.33 -8.87 2.92
N GLN A 124 -0.91 -9.68 2.04
CA GLN A 124 -2.18 -9.35 1.38
C GLN A 124 -3.30 -9.14 2.39
N ASN A 125 -3.48 -10.02 3.38
CA ASN A 125 -4.52 -9.87 4.40
C ASN A 125 -4.28 -8.62 5.26
N THR A 126 -3.03 -8.39 5.68
CA THR A 126 -2.63 -7.21 6.47
C THR A 126 -2.95 -5.90 5.76
N LEU A 127 -2.91 -5.89 4.42
CA LEU A 127 -3.16 -4.71 3.60
C LEU A 127 -4.60 -4.65 3.04
N SER A 128 -5.26 -5.78 2.85
CA SER A 128 -6.60 -5.85 2.24
C SER A 128 -7.73 -5.61 3.24
N ASP A 129 -7.52 -5.95 4.52
CA ASP A 129 -8.60 -5.99 5.51
C ASP A 129 -9.23 -4.62 5.82
N ASP A 130 -8.59 -3.48 5.52
CA ASP A 130 -9.10 -2.17 5.98
C ASP A 130 -8.98 -0.99 5.02
N PHE A 131 -8.24 -1.08 3.91
CA PHE A 131 -8.32 -0.02 2.90
C PHE A 131 -9.72 0.05 2.25
N LYS A 132 -10.48 -1.05 2.31
CA LYS A 132 -11.91 -1.08 1.95
C LYS A 132 -12.85 -0.48 3.00
N ILE A 133 -12.43 -0.18 4.23
CA ILE A 133 -13.37 0.12 5.34
C ILE A 133 -13.15 1.48 6.04
N SER A 134 -11.97 2.13 6.00
CA SER A 134 -11.76 3.30 6.91
C SER A 134 -11.18 4.59 6.33
N LEU A 135 -10.84 4.68 5.03
CA LEU A 135 -10.36 5.96 4.46
C LEU A 135 -11.46 6.80 3.78
N PHE A 136 -12.63 6.21 3.48
CA PHE A 136 -13.68 6.90 2.72
C PHE A 136 -15.12 6.65 3.21
N ASP A 137 -15.32 5.85 4.27
CA ASP A 137 -16.66 5.66 4.84
C ASP A 137 -16.84 6.46 6.15
N LYS A 138 -17.54 7.59 5.98
CA LYS A 138 -18.14 8.58 6.90
C LYS A 138 -17.37 9.86 7.23
#